data_AF-A0A966MP25-F1
#
_entry.id   AF-A0A966MP25-F1
#
_cell.length_a   1.000
_cell.length_b   1.000
_cell.length_c   1.000
_cell.angle_alpha   90.00
_cell.angle_beta   90.00
_cell.angle_gamma   90.00
#
_symmetry.space_group_name_H-M   'P 1'
#
loop_
_entity.id
_entity.type
_entity.pdbx_description
1 polymer ?
#
loop_
_entity_poly.entity_id
_entity_poly.type
_entity_poly.pdbx_seq_one_letter_code
_entity_poly.pdbx_strand_id
1 'polypeptide(L)'
;IIHTAHLPEGTLALPYLRPFYDEPEFVVRNIWRLYGGWWDGAASRLKPSPDHELAATITELAGGVGPLLERARVAVEDGDLRLACHLVDIAAWAAGDDPGVHRERAAVYRTRRRAESSLMAKGIFAAAARESEALLPPED
;
A
#
# COMPACT_ATOMS: atom_id res chain seq x y z
N ILE A 1 -2.06 -13.83 -10.58
CA ILE A 1 -2.10 -14.86 -9.51
C ILE A 1 -2.59 -14.28 -8.20
N ILE A 2 -1.88 -13.34 -7.57
CA ILE A 2 -2.35 -12.75 -6.30
C ILE A 2 -3.72 -12.06 -6.40
N HIS A 3 -4.10 -11.56 -7.58
CA HIS A 3 -5.41 -10.93 -7.84
C HIS A 3 -6.49 -11.90 -8.34
N THR A 4 -6.17 -13.19 -8.50
CA THR A 4 -7.07 -14.16 -9.15
C THR A 4 -7.21 -15.47 -8.36
N ALA A 5 -6.31 -15.73 -7.41
CA ALA A 5 -6.36 -16.91 -6.56
C ALA A 5 -7.22 -16.61 -5.33
N HIS A 6 -8.31 -17.34 -5.17
CA HIS A 6 -9.23 -17.21 -4.04
C HIS A 6 -9.41 -18.56 -3.35
N LEU A 7 -9.45 -18.55 -2.02
CA LEU A 7 -9.80 -19.73 -1.24
C LEU A 7 -11.33 -19.83 -1.11
N PRO A 8 -11.91 -21.04 -1.06
CA PRO A 8 -13.34 -21.20 -0.82
C PRO A 8 -13.76 -20.58 0.52
N GLU A 9 -14.87 -19.83 0.52
CA GLU A 9 -15.38 -19.16 1.73
C GLU A 9 -15.63 -20.13 2.88
N GLY A 10 -16.17 -21.32 2.58
CA GLY A 10 -16.41 -22.37 3.58
C GLY A 10 -15.12 -22.82 4.30
N THR A 11 -13.98 -22.81 3.60
CA THR A 11 -12.68 -23.11 4.20
C THR A 11 -12.24 -21.99 5.15
N LEU A 12 -12.39 -20.73 4.74
CA LEU A 12 -12.03 -19.57 5.56
C LEU A 12 -12.97 -19.35 6.75
N ALA A 13 -14.19 -19.86 6.69
CA ALA A 13 -15.15 -19.78 7.79
C ALA A 13 -14.80 -20.71 8.97
N LEU A 14 -14.01 -21.78 8.72
CA LEU A 14 -13.59 -22.73 9.74
C LEU A 14 -12.80 -22.01 10.85
N PRO A 15 -13.14 -22.20 12.14
CA PRO A 15 -12.56 -21.43 13.24
C PRO A 15 -11.03 -21.40 13.28
N TYR A 16 -10.39 -22.51 12.87
CA TYR A 16 -8.94 -22.69 12.88
C TYR A 16 -8.23 -22.28 11.57
N LEU A 17 -8.97 -21.90 10.53
CA LEU A 17 -8.42 -21.40 9.24
C LEU A 17 -8.77 -19.94 8.96
N ARG A 18 -9.41 -19.25 9.91
CA ARG A 18 -9.69 -17.82 9.78
C ARG A 18 -8.39 -17.00 9.74
N PRO A 19 -8.27 -16.02 8.83
CA PRO A 19 -7.05 -15.22 8.65
C PRO A 19 -6.94 -14.11 9.69
N PHE A 20 -6.76 -14.49 10.96
CA PHE A 20 -6.66 -13.56 12.07
C PHE A 20 -5.25 -13.00 12.22
N TYR A 21 -4.24 -13.85 12.17
CA TYR A 21 -2.84 -13.42 12.28
C TYR A 21 -2.27 -13.05 10.91
N ASP A 22 -2.26 -14.03 10.01
CA ASP A 22 -1.81 -13.95 8.62
C ASP A 22 -3.01 -14.00 7.66
N GLU A 23 -2.77 -13.95 6.34
CA GLU A 23 -3.82 -14.00 5.32
C GLU A 23 -3.44 -14.83 4.07
N PRO A 24 -4.44 -15.35 3.34
CA PRO A 24 -4.22 -16.20 2.17
C PRO A 24 -3.36 -15.55 1.09
N GLU A 25 -3.49 -14.23 0.86
CA GLU A 25 -2.71 -13.51 -0.15
C GLU A 25 -1.20 -13.66 0.11
N PHE A 26 -0.76 -13.59 1.37
CA PHE A 26 0.66 -13.69 1.73
C PHE A 26 1.19 -15.11 1.54
N VAL A 27 0.39 -16.12 1.90
CA VAL A 27 0.74 -17.53 1.69
C VAL A 27 0.84 -17.85 0.20
N VAL A 28 -0.14 -17.42 -0.60
CA VAL A 28 -0.13 -17.60 -2.07
C VAL A 28 1.10 -16.92 -2.67
N ARG A 29 1.45 -15.70 -2.23
CA ARG A 29 2.64 -14.99 -2.68
C ARG A 29 3.93 -15.76 -2.36
N ASN A 30 4.02 -16.35 -1.18
CA ASN A 30 5.19 -17.14 -0.77
C ASN A 30 5.31 -18.45 -1.57
N ILE A 31 4.20 -19.14 -1.83
CA ILE A 31 4.19 -20.34 -2.70
C ILE A 31 4.63 -19.97 -4.11
N TRP A 32 4.11 -18.86 -4.66
CA TRP A 32 4.53 -18.39 -5.97
C TRP A 32 6.02 -18.06 -6.02
N ARG A 33 6.55 -17.37 -5.00
CA ARG A 33 7.99 -17.07 -4.91
C ARG A 33 8.85 -18.34 -4.75
N LEU A 34 8.36 -19.34 -4.03
CA LEU A 34 9.06 -20.61 -3.83
C LEU A 34 9.29 -21.35 -5.15
N TYR A 35 8.26 -21.43 -6.01
CA TYR A 35 8.34 -22.17 -7.28
C TYR A 35 8.74 -21.30 -8.48
N GLY A 36 8.31 -20.05 -8.54
CA GLY A 36 8.56 -19.11 -9.64
C GLY A 36 9.82 -18.26 -9.46
N GLY A 37 10.45 -18.30 -8.29
CA GLY A 37 11.62 -17.49 -7.98
C GLY A 37 11.28 -16.04 -7.62
N TRP A 38 12.30 -15.18 -7.61
CA TRP A 38 12.20 -13.78 -7.17
C TRP A 38 11.75 -12.81 -8.28
N TRP A 39 11.90 -13.19 -9.54
CA TRP A 39 11.56 -12.35 -10.70
C TRP A 39 10.08 -12.49 -11.06
N ASP A 40 9.40 -11.36 -11.25
CA ASP A 40 7.93 -11.31 -11.33
C ASP A 40 7.35 -11.23 -12.75
N GLY A 41 8.19 -11.21 -13.79
CA GLY A 41 7.75 -11.08 -15.19
C GLY A 41 8.02 -9.72 -15.83
N ALA A 42 8.05 -8.65 -15.04
CA ALA A 42 8.15 -7.30 -15.58
C ALA A 42 9.61 -6.89 -15.77
N ALA A 43 10.03 -6.64 -17.02
CA ALA A 43 11.40 -6.26 -17.33
C ALA A 43 11.86 -5.00 -16.58
N SER A 44 10.98 -4.01 -16.41
CA SER A 44 11.26 -2.78 -15.65
C SER A 44 11.56 -3.01 -14.17
N ARG A 45 11.16 -4.15 -13.61
CA ARG A 45 11.38 -4.51 -12.20
C ARG A 45 12.61 -5.39 -11.99
N LEU A 46 13.34 -5.75 -13.05
CA LEU A 46 14.57 -6.53 -12.94
C LEU A 46 15.71 -5.72 -12.28
N LYS A 47 15.79 -4.42 -12.62
CA LYS A 47 16.72 -3.45 -12.07
C LYS A 47 16.01 -2.09 -11.97
N PRO A 48 15.07 -1.94 -11.02
CA PRO A 48 14.25 -0.75 -10.95
C PRO A 48 15.09 0.48 -10.58
N SER A 49 14.63 1.65 -11.01
CA SER A 49 15.10 2.93 -10.48
C SER A 49 14.74 3.07 -8.99
N PRO A 50 15.43 3.93 -8.23
CA PRO A 50 15.00 4.30 -6.90
C PRO A 50 13.56 4.86 -6.90
N ASP A 51 12.80 4.56 -5.85
CA ASP A 51 11.38 4.95 -5.76
C ASP A 51 11.18 6.47 -5.89
N HIS A 52 12.03 7.28 -5.26
CA HIS A 52 11.95 8.74 -5.30
C HIS A 52 12.22 9.33 -6.71
N GLU A 53 13.10 8.72 -7.51
CA GLU A 53 13.38 9.19 -8.88
C GLU A 53 12.18 8.92 -9.81
N LEU A 54 11.61 7.72 -9.72
CA LEU A 54 10.40 7.37 -10.46
C LEU A 54 9.21 8.22 -10.00
N ALA A 55 9.07 8.42 -8.70
CA ALA A 55 7.99 9.21 -8.11
C ALA A 55 8.05 10.68 -8.53
N ALA A 56 9.25 11.29 -8.54
CA ALA A 56 9.44 12.65 -9.02
C ALA A 56 9.02 12.79 -10.49
N THR A 57 9.42 11.83 -11.34
CA THR A 57 9.03 11.82 -12.76
C THR A 57 7.52 11.69 -12.93
N ILE A 58 6.86 10.77 -12.22
CA ILE A 58 5.40 10.59 -12.29
C ILE A 58 4.68 11.85 -11.79
N THR A 59 5.18 12.46 -10.72
CA THR A 59 4.61 13.68 -10.13
C THR A 59 4.73 14.87 -11.07
N GLU A 60 5.87 15.03 -11.75
CA GLU A 60 6.06 16.04 -12.79
C GLU A 60 5.04 15.86 -13.93
N LEU A 61 4.91 14.64 -14.45
CA LEU A 61 3.94 14.31 -15.50
C LEU A 61 2.49 14.54 -15.08
N ALA A 62 2.19 14.38 -13.78
CA ALA A 62 0.87 14.62 -13.22
C ALA A 62 0.57 16.12 -12.98
N GLY A 63 1.56 17.01 -13.08
CA GLY A 63 1.41 18.44 -12.78
C GLY A 63 1.62 18.80 -11.30
N GLY A 64 2.38 17.99 -10.57
CA GLY A 64 2.68 18.16 -9.15
C GLY A 64 2.01 17.12 -8.26
N VAL A 65 2.20 17.23 -6.94
CA VAL A 65 1.66 16.26 -5.95
C VAL A 65 0.14 16.36 -5.78
N GLY A 66 -0.44 17.53 -6.04
CA GLY A 66 -1.87 17.79 -5.84
C GLY A 66 -2.79 16.81 -6.58
N PRO A 67 -2.63 16.60 -7.89
CA PRO A 67 -3.41 15.63 -8.66
C PRO A 67 -3.30 14.18 -8.15
N LEU A 68 -2.12 13.76 -7.66
CA LEU A 68 -1.94 12.43 -7.07
C LEU A 68 -2.73 12.27 -5.77
N LEU A 69 -2.64 13.26 -4.88
CA LEU A 69 -3.38 13.26 -3.61
C LEU A 69 -4.89 13.32 -3.83
N GLU A 70 -5.34 14.13 -4.79
CA GLU A 70 -6.75 14.20 -5.15
C GLU A 70 -7.26 12.86 -5.68
N ARG A 71 -6.53 12.23 -6.62
CA ARG A 71 -6.91 10.91 -7.13
C ARG A 71 -6.87 9.83 -6.05
N ALA A 72 -5.98 9.96 -5.06
CA ALA A 72 -5.91 9.08 -3.91
C ALA A 72 -7.14 9.22 -3.00
N ARG A 73 -7.61 10.45 -2.74
CA ARG A 73 -8.86 10.70 -1.99
C ARG A 73 -10.06 10.08 -2.69
N VAL A 74 -10.21 10.29 -3.99
CA VAL A 74 -11.25 9.63 -4.80
C VAL A 74 -11.14 8.10 -4.70
N ALA A 75 -9.94 7.54 -4.79
CA ALA A 75 -9.75 6.09 -4.63
C ALA A 75 -10.16 5.58 -3.23
N VAL A 76 -9.97 6.38 -2.17
CA VAL A 76 -10.48 6.04 -0.83
C VAL A 76 -12.00 6.04 -0.79
N GLU A 77 -12.63 7.06 -1.37
CA GLU A 77 -14.10 7.18 -1.44
C GLU A 77 -14.73 6.03 -2.24
N ASP A 78 -14.08 5.62 -3.34
CA ASP A 78 -14.48 4.48 -4.17
C ASP A 78 -14.18 3.11 -3.52
N GLY A 79 -13.45 3.09 -2.39
CA GLY A 79 -13.03 1.87 -1.69
C GLY A 79 -11.82 1.16 -2.31
N ASP A 80 -11.20 1.70 -3.36
CA ASP A 80 -9.95 1.21 -3.93
C ASP A 80 -8.73 1.66 -3.11
N LEU A 81 -8.65 1.12 -1.89
CA LEU A 81 -7.60 1.46 -0.94
C LEU A 81 -6.21 1.02 -1.41
N ARG A 82 -6.11 0.04 -2.32
CA ARG A 82 -4.82 -0.40 -2.88
C ARG A 82 -4.26 0.66 -3.81
N LEU A 83 -5.09 1.19 -4.71
CA LEU A 83 -4.71 2.30 -5.57
C LEU A 83 -4.41 3.56 -4.76
N ALA A 84 -5.23 3.87 -3.75
CA ALA A 84 -5.00 5.02 -2.88
C ALA A 84 -3.61 4.96 -2.21
N CYS A 85 -3.22 3.81 -1.64
CA CYS A 85 -1.89 3.61 -1.05
C CYS A 85 -0.75 3.88 -2.05
N HIS A 86 -0.85 3.36 -3.28
CA HIS A 86 0.18 3.60 -4.30
C HIS A 86 0.32 5.08 -4.65
N LEU A 87 -0.80 5.80 -4.79
CA LEU A 87 -0.79 7.21 -5.15
C LEU A 87 -0.19 8.09 -4.04
N VAL A 88 -0.52 7.82 -2.78
CA VAL A 88 0.08 8.58 -1.66
C VAL A 88 1.55 8.23 -1.40
N ASP A 89 1.99 7.00 -1.70
CA ASP A 89 3.43 6.66 -1.65
C ASP A 89 4.21 7.41 -2.71
N ILE A 90 3.72 7.44 -3.96
CA ILE A 90 4.34 8.22 -5.03
C ILE A 90 4.40 9.70 -4.64
N ALA A 91 3.32 10.28 -4.13
CA ALA A 91 3.31 11.67 -3.69
C ALA A 91 4.34 11.92 -2.57
N ALA A 92 4.41 11.07 -1.56
CA ALA A 92 5.34 11.22 -0.44
C ALA A 92 6.80 11.04 -0.86
N TRP A 93 7.11 10.05 -1.70
CA TRP A 93 8.47 9.86 -2.22
C TRP A 93 8.95 11.04 -3.09
N ALA A 94 8.05 11.70 -3.81
CA ALA A 94 8.38 12.89 -4.58
C ALA A 94 8.51 14.15 -3.71
N ALA A 95 7.72 14.26 -2.63
CA ALA A 95 7.67 15.45 -1.79
C ALA A 95 8.74 15.48 -0.68
N GLY A 96 9.38 14.35 -0.38
CA GLY A 96 10.23 14.24 0.81
C GLY A 96 9.42 14.51 2.08
N ASP A 97 9.98 15.23 3.04
CA ASP A 97 9.38 15.42 4.37
C ASP A 97 8.26 16.49 4.42
N ASP A 98 7.55 16.76 3.31
CA ASP A 98 6.43 17.71 3.29
C ASP A 98 5.31 17.28 4.27
N PRO A 99 5.03 18.06 5.33
CA PRO A 99 4.06 17.63 6.34
C PRO A 99 2.62 17.53 5.81
N GLY A 100 2.26 18.28 4.77
CA GLY A 100 0.94 18.21 4.14
C GLY A 100 0.73 16.89 3.42
N VAL A 101 1.71 16.48 2.62
CA VAL A 101 1.69 15.19 1.91
C VAL A 101 1.71 14.02 2.89
N HIS A 102 2.55 14.09 3.93
CA HIS A 102 2.62 13.05 4.95
C HIS A 102 1.34 12.94 5.79
N ARG A 103 0.62 14.03 6.02
CA ARG A 103 -0.70 14.00 6.68
C ARG A 103 -1.71 13.19 5.87
N GLU A 104 -1.77 13.40 4.56
CA GLU A 104 -2.65 12.66 3.65
C GLU A 104 -2.25 11.17 3.56
N ARG A 105 -0.95 10.89 3.42
CA ARG A 105 -0.44 9.52 3.41
C ARG A 105 -0.79 8.77 4.71
N ALA A 106 -0.60 9.41 5.86
CA ALA A 106 -0.99 8.83 7.15
C ALA A 106 -2.49 8.52 7.19
N ALA A 107 -3.34 9.45 6.76
CA ALA A 107 -4.80 9.26 6.73
C ALA A 107 -5.20 8.05 5.86
N VAL A 108 -4.64 7.93 4.64
CA VAL A 108 -4.91 6.80 3.74
C VAL A 108 -4.48 5.47 4.39
N TYR A 109 -3.30 5.40 4.99
CA TYR A 109 -2.85 4.17 5.64
C TYR A 109 -3.64 3.81 6.90
N ARG A 110 -4.15 4.80 7.64
CA ARG A 110 -5.09 4.56 8.75
C ARG A 110 -6.41 3.99 8.24
N THR A 111 -6.91 4.47 7.10
CA THR A 111 -8.11 3.91 6.46
C THR A 111 -7.85 2.49 5.94
N ARG A 112 -6.73 2.26 5.24
CA ARG A 112 -6.30 0.93 4.79
C ARG A 112 -6.25 -0.06 5.94
N ARG A 113 -5.60 0.30 7.05
CA ARG A 113 -5.56 -0.54 8.25
C ARG A 113 -6.95 -0.92 8.77
N ARG A 114 -7.90 0.03 8.82
CA ARG A 114 -9.25 -0.22 9.34
C ARG A 114 -10.02 -1.23 8.48
N ALA A 115 -9.73 -1.29 7.18
CA ALA A 115 -10.33 -2.24 6.25
C ALA A 115 -9.75 -3.66 6.33
N GLU A 116 -8.59 -3.84 6.97
CA GLU A 116 -7.95 -5.17 7.06
C GLU A 116 -8.54 -6.04 8.16
N SER A 117 -8.45 -7.36 7.96
CA SER A 117 -8.77 -8.35 8.99
C SER A 117 -7.52 -8.83 9.74
N SER A 118 -6.44 -9.14 9.02
CA SER A 118 -5.24 -9.79 9.56
C SER A 118 -4.41 -8.85 10.44
N LEU A 119 -3.87 -9.37 11.53
CA LEU A 119 -2.99 -8.61 12.43
C LEU A 119 -1.71 -8.16 11.72
N MET A 120 -1.18 -8.99 10.82
CA MET A 120 0.00 -8.67 10.01
C MET A 120 -0.24 -7.44 9.12
N ALA A 121 -1.30 -7.44 8.30
CA ALA A 121 -1.60 -6.30 7.42
C ALA A 121 -1.91 -5.05 8.23
N LYS A 122 -2.71 -5.18 9.30
CA LYS A 122 -2.97 -4.09 10.23
C LYS A 122 -1.67 -3.48 10.77
N GLY A 123 -0.76 -4.31 11.25
CA GLY A 123 0.52 -3.89 11.82
C GLY A 123 1.37 -3.10 10.84
N ILE A 124 1.52 -3.63 9.62
CA ILE A 124 2.29 -3.00 8.54
C ILE A 124 1.69 -1.64 8.15
N PHE A 125 0.38 -1.57 7.90
CA PHE A 125 -0.26 -0.31 7.53
C PHE A 125 -0.27 0.71 8.68
N ALA A 126 -0.34 0.27 9.93
CA ALA A 126 -0.14 1.18 11.07
C ALA A 126 1.29 1.75 11.11
N ALA A 127 2.30 0.94 10.79
CA ALA A 127 3.67 1.39 10.77
C ALA A 127 3.88 2.47 9.70
N ALA A 128 3.40 2.23 8.48
CA ALA A 128 3.45 3.21 7.39
C ALA A 128 2.77 4.54 7.76
N ALA A 129 1.61 4.49 8.43
CA ALA A 129 0.95 5.69 8.92
C ALA A 129 1.81 6.44 9.96
N ARG A 130 2.35 5.72 10.95
CA ARG A 130 3.20 6.31 12.01
C ARG A 130 4.49 6.93 11.48
N GLU A 131 5.10 6.34 10.45
CA GLU A 131 6.28 6.91 9.79
C GLU A 131 5.98 8.31 9.25
N SER A 132 4.80 8.52 8.67
CA SER A 132 4.38 9.85 8.18
C SER A 132 3.91 10.78 9.31
N GLU A 133 3.23 10.25 10.33
CA GLU A 133 2.84 11.03 11.51
C GLU A 133 4.06 11.59 12.27
N ALA A 134 5.19 10.89 12.27
CA ALA A 134 6.42 11.35 12.90
C ALA A 134 7.03 12.60 12.25
N LEU A 135 6.62 12.93 11.02
CA LEU A 135 7.06 14.12 10.27
C LEU A 135 6.10 15.30 10.45
N LEU A 136 4.97 15.10 11.14
CA LEU A 136 4.01 16.16 11.39
C LEU A 136 4.48 17.06 12.55
N PRO A 137 4.24 18.37 12.47
CA PRO A 137 4.44 19.24 13.63
C PRO A 137 3.52 18.81 14.78
N PRO A 138 3.94 19.00 16.05
CA PRO A 138 3.08 18.76 17.20
C PRO A 138 1.78 19.56 17.08
N GLU A 139 0.67 18.96 17.52
CA GLU A 139 -0.61 19.67 17.62
C GLU A 139 -0.54 20.66 18.79
N ASP A 140 -0.91 21.93 18.53
CA ASP A 140 -1.00 23.01 19.54
C ASP A 140 -2.16 22.80 20.53
#